data_AF-A0A928Q749-F1
#
_entry.id   AF-A0A928Q749-F1
#
_cell.length_a   1.000
_cell.length_b   1.000
_cell.length_c   1.000
_cell.angle_alpha   90.00
_cell.angle_beta   90.00
_cell.angle_gamma   90.00
#
_symmetry.space_group_name_H-M   'P 1'
#
loop_
_entity.id
_entity.type
_entity.pdbx_description
1 polymer ?
#
loop_
_entity_poly.entity_id
_entity_poly.type
_entity_poly.pdbx_seq_one_letter_code
_entity_poly.pdbx_strand_id
1 'polypeptide(L)' 'MVNQITVSEYEVLNKAAAEYLKNGKIDLKCPRCGKPLIYESFGSLEIIRCEDKTCVKSIRRGI' A
#
# COMPACT_ATOMS: atom_id res chain seq x y z
N MET A 1 -8.02 3.58 -17.99
CA MET A 1 -6.95 4.51 -17.56
C MET A 1 -6.33 3.90 -16.32
N VAL A 2 -5.15 3.28 -16.44
CA VAL A 2 -4.48 2.59 -15.34
C VAL A 2 -3.85 3.69 -14.48
N ASN A 3 -4.27 3.82 -13.21
CA ASN A 3 -3.67 4.76 -12.26
C ASN A 3 -2.17 4.42 -12.16
N GLN A 4 -1.34 5.13 -12.91
CA GLN A 4 0.11 4.92 -12.92
C GLN A 4 0.65 5.37 -11.56
N ILE A 5 0.90 4.37 -10.71
CA ILE A 5 1.74 4.51 -9.53
C ILE A 5 3.19 4.45 -10.01
N THR A 6 4.01 5.44 -9.64
CA THR A 6 5.42 5.42 -10.00
C THR A 6 6.14 4.31 -9.22
N VAL A 7 7.31 3.89 -9.74
CA VAL A 7 8.13 2.84 -9.12
C VAL A 7 8.44 3.17 -7.65
N SER A 8 8.76 4.43 -7.36
CA SER A 8 9.05 4.90 -6.00
C SER A 8 7.84 4.77 -5.06
N GLU A 9 6.63 5.04 -5.54
CA GLU A 9 5.42 4.86 -4.73
C GLU A 9 5.14 3.40 -4.46
N TYR A 10 5.32 2.55 -5.47
CA TYR A 10 5.20 1.11 -5.33
C TYR A 10 6.18 0.55 -4.28
N GLU A 11 7.42 1.04 -4.23
CA GLU A 11 8.39 0.67 -3.21
C GLU A 11 7.96 1.08 -1.80
N VAL A 12 7.41 2.28 -1.63
CA VAL A 12 6.89 2.73 -0.32
C VAL A 12 5.73 1.84 0.14
N LEU A 13 4.79 1.54 -0.76
CA LEU A 13 3.67 0.63 -0.50
C LEU A 13 4.17 -0.79 -0.19
N ASN A 14 5.21 -1.26 -0.90
CA ASN A 14 5.84 -2.55 -0.63
C ASN A 14 6.40 -2.63 0.78
N LYS A 15 7.18 -1.61 1.17
CA LYS A 15 7.76 -1.52 2.50
C LYS A 15 6.67 -1.42 3.57
N ALA A 16 5.62 -0.67 3.32
CA ALA A 16 4.49 -0.53 4.24
C ALA A 16 3.76 -1.85 4.48
N ALA A 17 3.52 -2.62 3.42
CA ALA A 17 2.94 -3.97 3.54
C ALA A 17 3.87 -4.91 4.33
N ALA A 18 5.17 -4.91 4.03
CA ALA A 18 6.15 -5.75 4.73
C ALA A 18 6.29 -5.38 6.22
N GLU A 19 6.26 -4.08 6.55
CA GLU A 19 6.27 -3.60 7.94
C GLU A 19 5.00 -4.01 8.69
N TYR A 20 3.84 -3.94 8.05
CA TYR A 20 2.60 -4.42 8.66
C TYR A 20 2.66 -5.92 8.94
N LEU A 21 3.19 -6.73 8.02
CA LEU A 21 3.37 -8.16 8.21
C LEU A 21 4.38 -8.49 9.33
N LYS A 22 5.40 -7.65 9.53
CA LYS A 22 6.43 -7.85 10.56
C LYS A 22 6.02 -7.35 11.95
N ASN A 23 5.47 -6.14 12.02
CA ASN A 23 5.23 -5.40 13.25
C ASN A 23 3.73 -5.21 13.57
N GLY A 24 2.82 -5.60 12.67
CA GLY A 24 1.38 -5.39 12.80
C GLY A 24 0.94 -3.93 12.65
N LYS A 25 1.84 -3.02 12.26
CA LYS A 25 1.58 -1.58 12.15
C LYS A 25 2.24 -0.99 10.91
N ILE A 26 1.62 0.04 10.34
CA ILE A 26 2.16 0.81 9.22
C ILE A 26 2.56 2.19 9.74
N ASP A 27 3.86 2.46 9.80
CA ASP A 27 4.38 3.80 10.14
C ASP A 27 4.55 4.68 8.89
N LEU A 28 4.56 4.04 7.71
CA LEU A 28 4.77 4.69 6.43
C LEU A 28 3.53 5.47 5.98
N LYS A 29 3.77 6.73 5.63
CA LYS A 29 2.76 7.63 5.05
C LYS A 29 2.77 7.56 3.53
N CYS A 30 1.65 7.90 2.93
CA CYS A 30 1.52 7.97 1.49
C CYS A 30 2.46 9.04 0.91
N PRO A 31 3.34 8.71 -0.06
CA PRO A 31 4.31 9.67 -0.61
C PRO A 31 3.66 10.80 -1.43
N ARG A 32 2.44 10.62 -1.94
CA ARG A 32 1.70 11.69 -2.67
C ARG A 32 0.97 12.68 -1.77
N CYS A 33 0.26 12.18 -0.77
CA CYS A 33 -0.72 12.97 -0.01
C CYS A 33 -0.41 13.02 1.50
N GLY A 34 0.61 12.33 2.00
CA GLY A 34 1.02 12.33 3.41
C GLY A 34 0.06 11.61 4.38
N LYS A 35 -1.06 11.10 3.86
CA LYS A 35 -2.07 10.35 4.62
C LYS A 35 -1.60 8.94 5.01
N PRO A 36 -2.20 8.34 6.05
CA PRO A 36 -1.89 6.96 6.43
C PRO A 36 -2.25 5.96 5.32
N LEU A 37 -1.47 4.89 5.24
CA LEU A 37 -1.74 3.76 4.36
C LEU A 37 -2.58 2.72 5.12
N ILE A 38 -3.53 2.13 4.42
CA ILE A 38 -4.41 1.07 4.89
C ILE A 38 -4.02 -0.21 4.16
N TYR A 39 -3.71 -1.25 4.94
CA TYR A 39 -3.49 -2.61 4.44
C TYR A 39 -4.74 -3.46 4.70
N GLU A 40 -5.19 -4.15 3.67
CA GLU A 40 -6.32 -5.09 3.70
C GLU A 40 -5.87 -6.41 3.09
N SER A 41 -5.98 -7.51 3.84
CA SER A 41 -5.72 -8.85 3.34
C SER A 41 -7.04 -9.62 3.15
N PHE A 42 -7.18 -10.24 1.98
CA PHE A 42 -8.31 -11.06 1.57
C PHE A 42 -7.79 -12.43 1.15
N GLY A 43 -7.54 -13.30 2.13
CA GLY A 43 -6.97 -14.63 1.89
C GLY A 43 -5.59 -14.53 1.23
N SER A 44 -5.53 -14.83 -0.07
CA SER A 44 -4.31 -14.74 -0.89
C SER A 44 -4.11 -13.37 -1.58
N LEU A 45 -5.02 -12.43 -1.41
CA LEU A 45 -4.91 -11.08 -1.97
C LEU A 45 -4.51 -10.11 -0.87
N GLU A 46 -3.49 -9.30 -1.12
CA GLU A 46 -3.05 -8.24 -0.22
C GLU A 46 -3.22 -6.91 -0.94
N ILE A 47 -3.99 -6.00 -0.35
CA ILE A 47 -4.31 -4.71 -0.93
C ILE A 47 -3.75 -3.66 0.00
N ILE A 48 -2.84 -2.84 -0.50
CA ILE A 48 -2.38 -1.66 0.22
C ILE A 48 -2.78 -0.42 -0.54
N ARG A 49 -3.56 0.44 0.13
CA ARG A 49 -4.06 1.68 -0.46
C ARG A 49 -3.86 2.82 0.51
N CYS A 50 -3.81 4.03 -0.02
CA CYS A 50 -3.98 5.19 0.81
C CYS A 50 -5.42 5.23 1.37
N GLU A 51 -5.59 5.85 2.54
CA GLU A 51 -6.90 6.26 3.05
C GLU A 51 -7.72 6.98 1.97
N ASP A 52 -7.03 7.76 1.14
CA ASP A 52 -7.59 8.41 -0.02
C ASP A 52 -7.61 7.46 -1.24
N LYS A 53 -8.79 6.95 -1.58
CA LYS A 53 -8.99 5.96 -2.66
C LYS A 53 -8.53 6.46 -4.04
N THR A 54 -8.43 7.76 -4.23
CA THR A 54 -7.98 8.43 -5.46
C THR A 54 -6.46 8.65 -5.52
N CYS A 55 -5.77 8.56 -4.39
CA CYS A 55 -4.35 8.93 -4.28
C CYS A 55 -3.43 7.81 -4.81
N VAL A 56 -3.42 6.64 -4.16
CA VAL A 56 -2.56 5.52 -4.53
C VAL A 56 -3.10 4.18 -4.01
N LYS A 57 -2.97 3.14 -4.82
CA LYS A 57 -3.42 1.78 -4.49
C LYS A 57 -2.55 0.75 -5.22
N SER A 58 -2.09 -0.23 -4.47
CA SER A 58 -1.38 -1.42 -4.95
C SER A 58 -2.14 -2.66 -4.52
N ILE A 59 -2.36 -3.57 -5.47
CA ILE A 59 -2.94 -4.89 -5.22
C ILE A 59 -1.85 -5.92 -5.47
N ARG A 60 -1.72 -6.86 -4.56
CA ARG A 60 -0.80 -7.97 -4.61
C ARG A 60 -1.56 -9.26 -4.44
N ARG A 61 -1.00 -10.29 -5.02
CA ARG A 61 -1.53 -11.63 -4.98
C ARG A 61 -0.40 -12.49 -4.43
N GLY A 62 -0.53 -12.91 -3.18
CA GLY A 62 0.32 -13.94 -2.60
C GLY A 62 0.06 -15.22 -3.37
N ILE A 63 1.12 -15.73 -4.02
CA ILE A 63 1.15 -17.06 -4.64
C ILE A 63 1.43 -18.09 -3.55
#